data_AF-A0A2I5TJI1-F1
#
_entry.id   AF-A0A2I5TJI1-F1
#
_cell.length_a   1.000
_cell.length_b   1.000
_cell.length_c   1.000
_cell.angle_alpha   90.00
_cell.angle_beta   90.00
_cell.angle_gamma   90.00
#
_symmetry.space_group_name_H-M   'P 1'
#
loop_
_entity.id
_entity.type
_entity.pdbx_description
1 polymer ?
#
loop_
_entity_poly.entity_id
_entity_poly.type
_entity_poly.pdbx_seq_one_letter_code
_entity_poly.pdbx_strand_id
1 'polypeptide(L)'
;MAQVINTNSLSLLTQNNLNKSQSSLSTAIARLSSGLRITSAKDDATGEAIANRFTANIKGLTVAARNANDGISIAQTTEGALDEINNNLQRVRELTVQAQNGSNSASDLSSMQDEIQARMDEIDRVSAQTQFNGVNVLSKDTTMSIQVGANDNQTIDIGLKEVTSKTLGLDGFNVTGPNGGTATGALATADYQKAYGSTTNVTGTTAAESTPGDLATKLGVASGSVTVATGATQDSKGNWFVKVDITATSATEENNLKANGFDIASGTTGSFYIAVDPQSADTSTTTGTAAFKLDTANMSLKKLTSGATSSPLAAIDKAISSVDVQRSSLGAIQNRFTSAISNLNNTVNNLTEARSRIQDADYATEVSNMSRAQILQQAGTSVLKQANQVPQTVLSLLQ
;
A
#
# COMPACT_ATOMS: atom_id res chain seq x y z
N MET A 1 56.61 18.42 69.50
CA MET A 1 55.13 18.39 69.36
C MET A 1 54.56 18.42 70.76
N ALA A 2 53.75 19.44 71.10
CA ALA A 2 53.12 19.51 72.41
C ALA A 2 52.16 18.31 72.57
N GLN A 3 52.42 17.44 73.55
CA GLN A 3 51.55 16.30 73.87
C GLN A 3 50.34 16.82 74.65
N VAL A 4 49.23 17.04 73.93
CA VAL A 4 47.93 17.33 74.54
C VAL A 4 47.25 15.99 74.82
N ILE A 5 47.00 15.67 76.10
CA ILE A 5 46.52 14.35 76.55
C ILE A 5 45.07 14.07 76.09
N ASN A 6 44.23 15.11 75.99
CA ASN A 6 42.80 14.95 75.68
C ASN A 6 42.47 14.94 74.18
N THR A 7 43.37 15.36 73.29
CA THR A 7 43.10 15.43 71.85
C THR A 7 44.18 14.72 71.06
N ASN A 8 43.84 13.54 70.53
CA ASN A 8 44.74 12.75 69.71
C ASN A 8 44.59 13.11 68.22
N SER A 9 45.35 14.12 67.78
CA SER A 9 45.36 14.57 66.39
C SER A 9 45.78 13.46 65.40
N LEU A 10 46.62 12.51 65.83
CA LEU A 10 47.04 11.38 64.99
C LEU A 10 45.87 10.42 64.74
N SER A 11 45.13 10.07 65.79
CA SER A 11 43.92 9.26 65.68
C SER A 11 42.83 9.94 64.84
N LEU A 12 42.62 11.25 65.00
CA LEU A 12 41.65 12.01 64.20
C LEU A 12 42.03 12.07 62.71
N LEU A 13 43.31 12.27 62.40
CA LEU A 13 43.82 12.22 61.03
C LEU A 13 43.64 10.82 60.42
N THR A 14 43.95 9.77 61.17
CA THR A 14 43.78 8.38 60.73
C THR A 14 42.31 8.02 60.53
N GLN A 15 41.40 8.47 61.39
CA GLN A 15 39.95 8.31 61.20
C GLN A 15 39.43 9.03 59.95
N ASN A 16 39.89 10.26 59.69
CA ASN A 16 39.54 10.98 58.46
C ASN A 16 40.03 10.26 57.20
N ASN A 17 41.26 9.72 57.22
CA ASN A 17 41.81 8.95 56.10
C ASN A 17 41.14 7.57 55.93
N LEU A 18 40.73 6.93 57.03
CA LEU A 18 39.93 5.70 57.02
C LEU A 18 38.55 5.93 56.40
N ASN A 19 37.85 6.98 56.81
CA ASN A 19 36.54 7.33 56.24
C ASN A 19 36.64 7.62 54.74
N LYS A 20 37.70 8.30 54.29
CA LYS A 20 37.98 8.50 52.85
C LYS A 20 38.20 7.17 52.13
N SER A 21 39.04 6.28 52.69
CA SER A 21 39.33 4.97 52.09
C SER A 21 38.10 4.08 52.02
N GLN A 22 37.24 4.14 53.05
CA GLN A 22 35.97 3.42 53.08
C GLN A 22 34.97 3.95 52.05
N SER A 23 34.89 5.28 51.89
CA SER A 23 34.08 5.88 50.81
C SER A 23 34.60 5.48 49.42
N SER A 24 35.91 5.50 49.19
CA SER A 24 36.51 5.08 47.91
C SER A 24 36.26 3.59 47.62
N LEU A 25 36.34 2.74 48.64
CA LEU A 25 36.02 1.32 48.53
C LEU A 25 34.55 1.11 48.15
N SER A 26 33.62 1.80 48.81
CA SER A 26 32.19 1.72 48.47
C SER A 26 31.90 2.16 47.03
N THR A 27 32.55 3.22 46.54
CA THR A 27 32.42 3.64 45.14
C THR A 27 32.99 2.61 44.17
N ALA A 28 34.18 2.05 44.44
CA ALA A 28 34.78 1.03 43.57
C ALA A 28 33.91 -0.23 43.51
N ILE A 29 33.31 -0.66 44.62
CA ILE A 29 32.36 -1.78 44.66
C ILE A 29 31.11 -1.48 43.83
N ALA A 30 30.54 -0.27 43.96
CA ALA A 30 29.35 0.12 43.21
C ALA A 30 29.62 0.15 41.69
N ARG A 31 30.77 0.65 41.27
CA ARG A 31 31.19 0.67 39.86
C ARG A 31 31.48 -0.72 39.31
N LEU A 32 32.15 -1.57 40.09
CA LEU A 32 32.42 -2.95 39.73
C LEU A 32 31.12 -3.77 39.60
N SER A 33 30.19 -3.56 40.53
CA SER A 33 28.91 -4.26 40.56
C SER A 33 27.95 -3.82 39.44
N SER A 34 27.98 -2.54 39.06
CA SER A 34 27.13 -2.01 37.98
C SER A 34 27.78 -2.13 36.60
N GLY A 35 29.10 -2.29 36.53
CA GLY A 35 29.89 -2.18 35.30
C GLY A 35 29.99 -0.74 34.77
N LEU A 36 29.46 0.25 35.49
CA LEU A 36 29.40 1.64 35.06
C LEU A 36 30.34 2.49 35.91
N ARG A 37 31.12 3.35 35.26
CA ARG A 37 31.92 4.39 35.91
C ARG A 37 31.03 5.51 36.46
N ILE A 38 29.99 5.87 35.71
CA ILE A 38 29.01 6.89 36.09
C ILE A 38 27.73 6.18 36.53
N THR A 39 27.52 6.11 37.83
CA THR A 39 26.36 5.43 38.44
C THR A 39 25.27 6.40 38.89
N SER A 40 25.65 7.65 39.16
CA SER A 40 24.73 8.71 39.58
C SER A 40 25.25 10.10 39.19
N ALA A 41 24.38 11.11 39.26
CA ALA A 41 24.74 12.52 39.00
C ALA A 41 25.88 13.06 39.87
N LYS A 42 26.14 12.42 41.02
CA LYS A 42 27.26 12.77 41.90
C LYS A 42 28.61 12.40 41.29
N ASP A 43 28.67 11.36 40.46
CA ASP A 43 29.91 10.90 39.84
C ASP A 43 30.36 11.86 38.73
N ASP A 44 29.45 12.20 37.81
CA ASP A 44 29.64 13.17 36.73
C ASP A 44 28.28 13.57 36.12
N ALA A 45 27.74 14.71 36.55
CA ALA A 45 26.45 15.20 36.06
C ALA A 45 26.43 15.50 34.55
N THR A 46 27.57 15.92 33.98
CA THR A 46 27.63 16.23 32.54
C THR A 46 27.71 14.95 31.71
N GLY A 47 28.55 14.00 32.14
CA GLY A 47 28.66 12.68 31.54
C GLY A 47 27.34 11.91 31.59
N GLU A 48 26.62 11.96 32.71
CA GLU A 48 25.29 11.37 32.84
C GLU A 48 24.26 12.02 31.89
N ALA A 49 24.23 13.35 31.78
CA ALA A 49 23.31 14.04 30.87
C ALA A 49 23.56 13.65 29.40
N ILE A 50 24.82 13.55 28.98
CA ILE A 50 25.18 13.09 27.63
C ILE A 50 24.78 11.62 27.43
N ALA A 51 25.07 10.75 28.40
CA ALA A 51 24.72 9.33 28.35
C ALA A 51 23.19 9.11 28.29
N ASN A 52 22.41 9.93 29.00
CA ASN A 52 20.95 9.93 28.93
C ASN A 52 20.45 10.33 27.54
N ARG A 53 21.03 11.37 26.93
CA ARG A 53 20.70 11.76 25.54
C ARG A 53 21.06 10.67 24.53
N PHE A 54 22.24 10.06 24.66
CA PHE A 54 22.62 8.93 23.81
C PHE A 54 21.69 7.74 24.00
N THR A 55 21.29 7.43 25.23
CA THR A 55 20.33 6.36 25.50
C THR A 55 18.97 6.65 24.88
N ALA A 56 18.47 7.88 24.96
CA ALA A 56 17.22 8.29 24.32
C ALA A 56 17.31 8.14 22.79
N ASN A 57 18.39 8.64 22.17
CA ASN A 57 18.61 8.52 20.74
C ASN A 57 18.76 7.05 20.30
N ILE A 58 19.55 6.23 21.00
CA ILE A 58 19.71 4.81 20.70
C ILE A 58 18.34 4.12 20.70
N LYS A 59 17.55 4.31 21.76
CA LYS A 59 16.19 3.74 21.85
C LYS A 59 15.29 4.23 20.71
N GLY A 60 15.32 5.53 20.42
CA GLY A 60 14.57 6.13 19.32
C GLY A 60 14.95 5.55 17.96
N LEU A 61 16.25 5.44 17.67
CA LEU A 61 16.76 4.88 16.42
C LEU A 61 16.48 3.37 16.30
N THR A 62 16.49 2.62 17.40
CA THR A 62 16.09 1.20 17.42
C THR A 62 14.61 1.03 17.05
N VAL A 63 13.73 1.88 17.59
CA VAL A 63 12.30 1.87 17.20
C VAL A 63 12.14 2.34 15.75
N ALA A 64 12.88 3.36 15.32
CA ALA A 64 12.88 3.82 13.94
C ALA A 64 13.29 2.72 12.95
N ALA A 65 14.28 1.89 13.29
CA ALA A 65 14.67 0.74 12.49
C ALA A 65 13.54 -0.29 12.41
N ARG A 66 12.80 -0.53 13.49
CA ARG A 66 11.60 -1.39 13.46
C ARG A 66 10.50 -0.80 12.57
N ASN A 67 10.19 0.48 12.72
CA ASN A 67 9.22 1.17 11.87
C ASN A 67 9.60 1.09 10.38
N ALA A 68 10.90 1.21 10.05
CA ALA A 68 11.37 1.03 8.67
C ALA A 68 11.14 -0.39 8.15
N ASN A 69 11.27 -1.43 8.98
CA ASN A 69 10.91 -2.81 8.61
C ASN A 69 9.40 -2.98 8.41
N ASP A 70 8.58 -2.31 9.21
CA ASP A 70 7.12 -2.27 9.01
C ASP A 70 6.80 -1.59 7.66
N GLY A 71 7.51 -0.50 7.33
CA GLY A 71 7.43 0.16 6.02
C GLY A 71 7.76 -0.76 4.84
N ILE A 72 8.80 -1.60 4.97
CA ILE A 72 9.12 -2.65 3.97
C ILE A 72 7.97 -3.65 3.86
N SER A 73 7.40 -4.09 4.99
CA SER A 73 6.31 -5.08 5.01
C SER A 73 5.04 -4.55 4.34
N ILE A 74 4.72 -3.26 4.53
CA ILE A 74 3.62 -2.58 3.84
C ILE A 74 3.89 -2.55 2.33
N ALA A 75 5.10 -2.15 1.93
CA ALA A 75 5.48 -2.05 0.52
C ALA A 75 5.43 -3.43 -0.18
N GLN A 76 5.89 -4.50 0.48
CA GLN A 76 5.83 -5.87 -0.02
C GLN A 76 4.40 -6.40 -0.14
N THR A 77 3.56 -6.13 0.85
CA THR A 77 2.13 -6.52 0.81
C THR A 77 1.42 -5.82 -0.35
N THR A 78 1.70 -4.53 -0.54
CA THR A 78 1.13 -3.74 -1.63
C THR A 78 1.66 -4.20 -2.99
N GLU A 79 2.96 -4.47 -3.09
CA GLU A 79 3.59 -4.98 -4.31
C GLU A 79 3.03 -6.35 -4.72
N GLY A 80 2.80 -7.27 -3.78
CA GLY A 80 2.19 -8.56 -4.07
C GLY A 80 0.79 -8.43 -4.65
N ALA A 81 -0.03 -7.53 -4.12
CA ALA A 81 -1.35 -7.24 -4.68
C ALA A 81 -1.28 -6.62 -6.08
N LEU A 82 -0.31 -5.72 -6.32
CA LEU A 82 -0.07 -5.16 -7.65
C LEU A 82 0.42 -6.20 -8.65
N ASP A 83 1.14 -7.24 -8.22
CA ASP A 83 1.54 -8.35 -9.07
C ASP A 83 0.34 -9.19 -9.51
N GLU A 84 -0.60 -9.48 -8.60
CA GLU A 84 -1.88 -10.13 -8.95
C GLU A 84 -2.72 -9.29 -9.91
N ILE A 85 -2.77 -7.97 -9.71
CA ILE A 85 -3.43 -7.06 -10.65
C ILE A 85 -2.75 -7.12 -12.03
N ASN A 86 -1.42 -7.13 -12.07
CA ASN A 86 -0.66 -7.24 -13.32
C ASN A 86 -0.95 -8.56 -14.05
N ASN A 87 -0.99 -9.69 -13.34
CA ASN A 87 -1.35 -11.00 -13.90
C ASN A 87 -2.76 -11.00 -14.51
N ASN A 88 -3.74 -10.39 -13.84
CA ASN A 88 -5.10 -10.25 -14.38
C ASN A 88 -5.12 -9.35 -15.63
N LEU A 89 -4.37 -8.24 -15.64
CA LEU A 89 -4.25 -7.38 -16.82
C LEU A 89 -3.58 -8.08 -18.01
N GLN A 90 -2.55 -8.90 -17.76
CA GLN A 90 -1.92 -9.71 -18.81
C GLN A 90 -2.92 -10.72 -19.38
N ARG A 91 -3.71 -11.39 -18.54
CA ARG A 91 -4.77 -12.29 -19.01
C ARG A 91 -5.82 -11.56 -19.85
N VAL A 92 -6.22 -10.37 -19.44
CA VAL A 92 -7.16 -9.52 -20.20
C VAL A 92 -6.55 -9.11 -21.54
N ARG A 93 -5.25 -8.85 -21.59
CA ARG A 93 -4.51 -8.60 -22.82
C ARG A 93 -4.55 -9.80 -23.77
N GLU A 94 -4.31 -11.01 -23.28
CA GLU A 94 -4.40 -12.24 -24.07
C GLU A 94 -5.79 -12.42 -24.69
N LEU A 95 -6.84 -12.28 -23.87
CA LEU A 95 -8.23 -12.36 -24.31
C LEU A 95 -8.57 -11.28 -25.33
N THR A 96 -8.03 -10.08 -25.15
CA THR A 96 -8.21 -8.97 -26.10
C THR A 96 -7.54 -9.26 -27.44
N VAL A 97 -6.32 -9.81 -27.44
CA VAL A 97 -5.65 -10.25 -28.67
C VAL A 97 -6.45 -11.36 -29.35
N GLN A 98 -6.96 -12.33 -28.59
CA GLN A 98 -7.80 -13.39 -29.10
C GLN A 98 -9.09 -12.83 -29.72
N ALA A 99 -9.76 -11.90 -29.04
CA ALA A 99 -10.99 -11.25 -29.51
C ALA A 99 -10.78 -10.39 -30.76
N GLN A 100 -9.56 -9.88 -31.00
CA GLN A 100 -9.26 -9.15 -32.23
C GLN A 100 -9.26 -10.02 -33.49
N ASN A 101 -9.14 -11.36 -33.36
CA ASN A 101 -9.16 -12.26 -34.51
C ASN A 101 -10.54 -12.27 -35.20
N GLY A 102 -10.55 -12.08 -36.51
CA GLY A 102 -11.77 -11.95 -37.32
C GLY A 102 -12.53 -13.26 -37.57
N SER A 103 -11.93 -14.41 -37.26
CA SER A 103 -12.58 -15.72 -37.40
C SER A 103 -13.51 -16.08 -36.23
N ASN A 104 -13.52 -15.29 -35.16
CA ASN A 104 -14.33 -15.59 -33.98
C ASN A 104 -15.81 -15.27 -34.23
N SER A 105 -16.70 -16.11 -33.70
CA SER A 105 -18.13 -15.85 -33.72
C SER A 105 -18.53 -14.81 -32.67
N ALA A 106 -19.72 -14.23 -32.81
CA ALA A 106 -20.26 -13.30 -31.80
C ALA A 106 -20.43 -13.96 -30.41
N SER A 107 -20.74 -15.27 -30.36
CA SER A 107 -20.79 -16.02 -29.10
C SER A 107 -19.42 -16.21 -28.45
N ASP A 108 -18.36 -16.40 -29.24
CA ASP A 108 -16.99 -16.52 -28.72
C ASP A 108 -16.53 -15.18 -28.14
N LEU A 109 -16.82 -14.08 -28.84
CA LEU A 109 -16.53 -12.72 -28.39
C LEU A 109 -17.28 -12.38 -27.09
N SER A 110 -18.56 -12.77 -26.97
CA SER A 110 -19.32 -12.61 -25.72
C SER A 110 -18.71 -13.41 -24.57
N SER A 111 -18.26 -14.64 -24.82
CA SER A 111 -17.66 -15.49 -23.77
C SER A 111 -16.31 -14.94 -23.30
N MET A 112 -15.49 -14.43 -24.22
CA MET A 112 -14.24 -13.74 -23.88
C MET A 112 -14.50 -12.45 -23.10
N GLN A 113 -15.54 -11.69 -23.43
CA GLN A 113 -15.92 -10.48 -22.69
C GLN A 113 -16.40 -10.81 -21.27
N ASP A 114 -17.15 -11.89 -21.07
CA ASP A 114 -17.53 -12.36 -19.73
C ASP A 114 -16.28 -12.72 -18.89
N GLU A 115 -15.28 -13.37 -19.49
CA GLU A 115 -14.01 -13.64 -18.79
C GLU A 115 -13.25 -12.34 -18.49
N ILE A 116 -13.17 -11.40 -19.44
CA ILE A 116 -12.54 -10.09 -19.23
C ILE A 116 -13.21 -9.34 -18.07
N GLN A 117 -14.55 -9.31 -18.02
CA GLN A 117 -15.28 -8.64 -16.94
C GLN A 117 -14.96 -9.29 -15.59
N ALA A 118 -14.95 -10.62 -15.51
CA ALA A 118 -14.59 -11.32 -14.27
C ALA A 118 -13.15 -10.98 -13.81
N ARG A 119 -12.23 -10.76 -14.74
CA ARG A 119 -10.85 -10.31 -14.43
C ARG A 119 -10.79 -8.84 -14.01
N MET A 120 -11.64 -7.97 -14.55
CA MET A 120 -11.76 -6.59 -14.08
C MET A 120 -12.34 -6.54 -12.67
N ASP A 121 -13.40 -7.31 -12.41
CA ASP A 121 -14.01 -7.44 -11.08
C ASP A 121 -13.00 -8.01 -10.05
N GLU A 122 -12.12 -8.92 -10.49
CA GLU A 122 -11.00 -9.42 -9.70
C GLU A 122 -10.01 -8.32 -9.33
N ILE A 123 -9.60 -7.48 -10.30
CA ILE A 123 -8.71 -6.34 -10.06
C ILE A 123 -9.31 -5.39 -9.01
N ASP A 124 -10.59 -5.05 -9.16
CA ASP A 124 -11.30 -4.19 -8.23
C ASP A 124 -11.43 -4.83 -6.84
N ARG A 125 -11.66 -6.15 -6.79
CA ARG A 125 -11.71 -6.90 -5.53
C ARG A 125 -10.36 -6.92 -4.82
N VAL A 126 -9.26 -7.24 -5.52
CA VAL A 126 -7.90 -7.25 -4.96
C VAL A 126 -7.57 -5.87 -4.42
N SER A 127 -7.86 -4.81 -5.18
CA SER A 127 -7.65 -3.44 -4.76
C SER A 127 -8.43 -3.06 -3.49
N ALA A 128 -9.72 -3.43 -3.43
CA ALA A 128 -10.58 -3.12 -2.30
C ALA A 128 -10.25 -3.94 -1.03
N GLN A 129 -9.79 -5.19 -1.19
CA GLN A 129 -9.54 -6.11 -0.08
C GLN A 129 -8.10 -6.10 0.43
N THR A 130 -7.14 -5.55 -0.33
CA THR A 130 -5.75 -5.51 0.12
C THR A 130 -5.59 -4.49 1.24
N GLN A 131 -5.33 -5.00 2.44
CA GLN A 131 -5.14 -4.21 3.64
C GLN A 131 -3.88 -4.64 4.40
N PHE A 132 -3.22 -3.67 5.03
CA PHE A 132 -2.17 -3.92 6.00
C PHE A 132 -2.58 -3.28 7.32
N ASN A 133 -2.65 -4.09 8.39
CA ASN A 133 -3.04 -3.64 9.73
C ASN A 133 -4.38 -2.84 9.74
N GLY A 134 -5.36 -3.26 8.93
CA GLY A 134 -6.67 -2.62 8.81
C GLY A 134 -6.72 -1.34 7.98
N VAL A 135 -5.59 -0.93 7.36
CA VAL A 135 -5.55 0.18 6.41
C VAL A 135 -5.50 -0.37 4.99
N ASN A 136 -6.44 0.03 4.15
CA ASN A 136 -6.45 -0.32 2.73
C ASN A 136 -5.31 0.40 2.00
N VAL A 137 -4.53 -0.36 1.23
CA VAL A 137 -3.31 0.16 0.57
C VAL A 137 -3.49 0.49 -0.90
N LEU A 138 -4.58 0.03 -1.53
CA LEU A 138 -4.86 0.24 -2.96
C LEU A 138 -6.27 0.79 -3.24
N SER A 139 -7.13 0.91 -2.23
CA SER A 139 -8.52 1.30 -2.42
C SER A 139 -8.76 2.82 -2.51
N LYS A 140 -7.73 3.63 -2.21
CA LYS A 140 -7.79 5.10 -2.26
C LYS A 140 -6.39 5.69 -2.27
N ASP A 141 -6.27 6.85 -2.89
CA ASP A 141 -5.06 7.66 -2.80
C ASP A 141 -4.77 8.06 -1.35
N THR A 142 -3.68 7.54 -0.80
CA THR A 142 -3.21 7.87 0.53
C THR A 142 -1.70 7.97 0.57
N THR A 143 -1.19 8.65 1.58
CA THR A 143 0.24 8.69 1.86
C THR A 143 0.45 8.19 3.28
N MET A 144 1.28 7.17 3.41
CA MET A 144 1.66 6.61 4.70
C MET A 144 3.07 7.08 5.05
N SER A 145 3.19 7.93 6.06
CA SER A 145 4.48 8.43 6.54
C SER A 145 5.06 7.51 7.60
N ILE A 146 6.24 6.94 7.34
CA ILE A 146 6.95 6.06 8.27
C ILE A 146 8.08 6.84 8.92
N GLN A 147 8.03 6.98 10.25
CA GLN A 147 9.07 7.63 11.04
C GLN A 147 10.32 6.73 11.10
N VAL A 148 11.39 7.17 10.45
CA VAL A 148 12.68 6.45 10.33
C VAL A 148 13.84 7.18 11.01
N GLY A 149 13.55 8.14 11.90
CA GLY A 149 14.56 8.82 12.70
C GLY A 149 14.12 9.02 14.15
N ALA A 150 15.06 9.52 14.97
CA ALA A 150 14.81 9.76 16.39
C ALA A 150 14.14 11.12 16.68
N ASN A 151 14.10 12.02 15.70
CA ASN A 151 13.49 13.36 15.84
C ASN A 151 12.28 13.52 14.93
N ASP A 152 11.38 14.44 15.27
CA ASP A 152 10.16 14.71 14.51
C ASP A 152 10.45 15.05 13.03
N ASN A 153 9.52 14.67 12.16
CA ASN A 153 9.55 14.89 10.70
C ASN A 153 10.70 14.18 9.96
N GLN A 154 11.35 13.19 10.58
CA GLN A 154 12.31 12.30 9.92
C GLN A 154 11.58 11.08 9.33
N THR A 155 10.75 11.32 8.32
CA THR A 155 9.89 10.29 7.72
C THR A 155 10.31 9.90 6.31
N ILE A 156 9.93 8.67 5.92
CA ILE A 156 9.86 8.24 4.52
C ILE A 156 8.38 8.02 4.20
N ASP A 157 7.90 8.73 3.19
CA ASP A 157 6.52 8.62 2.74
C ASP A 157 6.36 7.51 1.70
N ILE A 158 5.32 6.70 1.89
CA ILE A 158 4.88 5.68 0.94
C ILE A 158 3.64 6.24 0.23
N GLY A 159 3.77 6.48 -1.08
CA GLY A 159 2.66 6.88 -1.93
C GLY A 159 1.81 5.66 -2.30
N LEU A 160 0.64 5.53 -1.68
CA LEU A 160 -0.32 4.48 -1.94
C LEU A 160 -1.37 5.04 -2.90
N LYS A 161 -1.41 4.50 -4.12
CA LYS A 161 -2.31 4.99 -5.18
C LYS A 161 -3.48 4.03 -5.37
N GLU A 162 -4.63 4.61 -5.70
CA GLU A 162 -5.79 3.82 -6.04
C GLU A 162 -5.58 3.07 -7.36
N VAL A 163 -5.78 1.76 -7.35
CA VAL A 163 -5.68 0.90 -8.55
C VAL A 163 -6.98 0.16 -8.73
N THR A 164 -7.88 0.69 -9.53
CA THR A 164 -9.15 0.05 -9.91
C THR A 164 -9.24 0.03 -11.43
N SER A 165 -10.15 -0.78 -11.97
CA SER A 165 -10.51 -0.77 -13.40
C SER A 165 -10.75 0.67 -13.89
N LYS A 166 -11.41 1.48 -13.06
CA LYS A 166 -11.66 2.90 -13.30
C LYS A 166 -10.40 3.76 -13.32
N THR A 167 -9.54 3.70 -12.30
CA THR A 167 -8.32 4.53 -12.27
C THR A 167 -7.29 4.10 -13.32
N LEU A 168 -7.34 2.84 -13.75
CA LEU A 168 -6.57 2.31 -14.88
C LEU A 168 -7.13 2.72 -16.26
N GLY A 169 -8.29 3.36 -16.32
CA GLY A 169 -8.93 3.80 -17.56
C GLY A 169 -9.55 2.65 -18.37
N LEU A 170 -9.93 1.57 -17.69
CA LEU A 170 -10.61 0.39 -18.23
C LEU A 170 -12.10 0.38 -17.88
N ASP A 171 -12.64 1.51 -17.41
CA ASP A 171 -14.08 1.66 -17.16
C ASP A 171 -14.87 1.46 -18.46
N GLY A 172 -15.85 0.57 -18.43
CA GLY A 172 -16.60 0.16 -19.63
C GLY A 172 -15.77 -0.53 -20.71
N PHE A 173 -14.61 -1.11 -20.37
CA PHE A 173 -13.76 -1.81 -21.33
C PHE A 173 -14.50 -2.97 -22.00
N ASN A 174 -14.56 -2.92 -23.33
CA ASN A 174 -15.34 -3.87 -24.10
C ASN A 174 -14.62 -4.26 -25.40
N VAL A 175 -14.58 -5.55 -25.70
CA VAL A 175 -14.04 -6.10 -26.95
C VAL A 175 -15.13 -6.49 -27.95
N THR A 176 -16.39 -6.30 -27.58
CA THR A 176 -17.58 -6.63 -28.36
C THR A 176 -18.33 -5.36 -28.81
N GLY A 177 -19.13 -5.45 -29.86
CA GLY A 177 -19.81 -4.28 -30.43
C GLY A 177 -18.99 -3.57 -31.52
N PRO A 178 -19.54 -2.50 -32.13
CA PRO A 178 -18.88 -1.83 -33.24
C PRO A 178 -17.55 -1.21 -32.81
N ASN A 179 -16.48 -1.52 -33.55
CA ASN A 179 -15.13 -0.99 -33.32
C ASN A 179 -15.04 0.49 -33.72
N GLY A 180 -14.62 1.36 -32.80
CA GLY A 180 -14.19 2.73 -33.12
C GLY A 180 -15.11 3.87 -32.69
N GLY A 181 -16.09 3.65 -31.82
CA GLY A 181 -17.02 4.70 -31.37
C GLY A 181 -17.95 5.13 -32.51
N THR A 182 -19.26 4.90 -32.32
CA THR A 182 -20.30 5.01 -33.35
C THR A 182 -20.11 4.06 -34.53
N ALA A 183 -21.09 3.18 -34.73
CA ALA A 183 -21.16 2.31 -35.92
C ALA A 183 -20.88 3.12 -37.20
N THR A 184 -19.89 2.66 -37.96
CA THR A 184 -19.44 3.28 -39.20
C THR A 184 -20.53 3.14 -40.28
N GLY A 185 -21.46 4.09 -40.28
CA GLY A 185 -22.39 4.33 -41.38
C GLY A 185 -23.63 3.42 -41.42
N ALA A 186 -24.67 3.94 -42.06
CA ALA A 186 -25.81 3.14 -42.49
C ALA A 186 -25.32 2.07 -43.48
N LEU A 187 -25.93 0.89 -43.43
CA LEU A 187 -25.68 -0.22 -44.36
C LEU A 187 -25.81 0.26 -45.83
N ALA A 188 -24.83 -0.09 -46.66
CA ALA A 188 -24.88 0.21 -48.09
C ALA A 188 -25.55 -0.92 -48.87
N THR A 189 -25.97 -0.64 -50.11
CA THR A 189 -26.60 -1.64 -50.98
C THR A 189 -25.73 -2.89 -51.19
N ALA A 190 -24.40 -2.73 -51.18
CA ALA A 190 -23.45 -3.85 -51.30
C ALA A 190 -23.50 -4.80 -50.08
N ASP A 191 -23.77 -4.28 -48.88
CA ASP A 191 -23.82 -5.07 -47.65
C ASP A 191 -25.07 -5.96 -47.62
N TYR A 192 -26.21 -5.43 -48.07
CA TYR A 192 -27.43 -6.19 -48.26
C TYR A 192 -27.27 -7.31 -49.28
N GLN A 193 -26.58 -7.04 -50.39
CA GLN A 193 -26.30 -8.04 -51.42
C GLN A 193 -25.36 -9.15 -50.93
N LYS A 194 -24.40 -8.82 -50.05
CA LYS A 194 -23.51 -9.82 -49.43
C LYS A 194 -24.24 -10.72 -48.44
N ALA A 195 -25.19 -10.17 -47.68
CA ALA A 195 -25.94 -10.91 -46.67
C ALA A 195 -27.08 -11.76 -47.25
N TYR A 196 -27.84 -11.23 -48.21
CA TYR A 196 -29.07 -11.85 -48.72
C TYR A 196 -29.01 -12.29 -50.18
N GLY A 197 -27.89 -12.04 -50.87
CA GLY A 197 -27.73 -12.30 -52.30
C GLY A 197 -28.39 -11.23 -53.20
N SER A 198 -27.93 -11.14 -54.45
CA SER A 198 -28.41 -10.11 -55.40
C SER A 198 -29.86 -10.31 -55.87
N THR A 199 -30.48 -11.47 -55.60
CA THR A 199 -31.82 -11.84 -56.09
C THR A 199 -32.96 -11.52 -55.13
N THR A 200 -32.67 -11.16 -53.87
CA THR A 200 -33.68 -10.92 -52.83
C THR A 200 -34.14 -9.46 -52.75
N ASN A 201 -33.54 -8.54 -53.53
CA ASN A 201 -33.89 -7.11 -53.63
C ASN A 201 -34.00 -6.36 -52.29
N VAL A 202 -33.32 -6.83 -51.23
CA VAL A 202 -33.27 -6.13 -49.94
C VAL A 202 -32.44 -4.85 -50.08
N THR A 203 -33.03 -3.71 -49.75
CA THR A 203 -32.43 -2.37 -49.86
C THR A 203 -32.46 -1.58 -48.55
N GLY A 204 -33.07 -2.14 -47.50
CA GLY A 204 -33.14 -1.53 -46.19
C GLY A 204 -33.31 -2.55 -45.07
N THR A 205 -33.06 -2.12 -43.84
CA THR A 205 -33.33 -2.90 -42.63
C THR A 205 -34.28 -2.16 -41.71
N THR A 206 -35.13 -2.91 -41.04
CA THR A 206 -35.91 -2.40 -39.92
C THR A 206 -35.58 -3.18 -38.64
N ALA A 207 -35.58 -2.53 -37.49
CA ALA A 207 -35.39 -3.18 -36.20
C ALA A 207 -36.42 -2.66 -35.20
N ALA A 208 -37.06 -3.58 -34.48
CA ALA A 208 -38.02 -3.27 -33.43
C ALA A 208 -38.00 -4.35 -32.34
N GLU A 209 -38.41 -3.98 -31.13
CA GLU A 209 -38.67 -4.97 -30.08
C GLU A 209 -39.85 -5.85 -30.47
N SER A 210 -39.81 -7.12 -30.08
CA SER A 210 -40.93 -8.07 -30.27
C SER A 210 -42.21 -7.56 -29.59
N THR A 211 -42.08 -7.00 -28.38
CA THR A 211 -43.12 -6.21 -27.71
C THR A 211 -42.54 -4.84 -27.36
N PRO A 212 -43.18 -3.73 -27.75
CA PRO A 212 -42.67 -2.40 -27.44
C PRO A 212 -42.60 -2.15 -25.92
N GLY A 213 -41.41 -1.81 -25.41
CA GLY A 213 -41.20 -1.41 -24.02
C GLY A 213 -40.74 -2.53 -23.09
N ASP A 214 -40.48 -3.72 -23.61
CA ASP A 214 -39.97 -4.86 -22.83
C ASP A 214 -38.58 -4.55 -22.25
N LEU A 215 -37.71 -3.88 -23.02
CA LEU A 215 -36.37 -3.52 -22.55
C LEU A 215 -36.41 -2.46 -21.45
N ALA A 216 -37.29 -1.47 -21.59
CA ALA A 216 -37.50 -0.44 -20.57
C ALA A 216 -37.99 -1.04 -19.25
N THR A 217 -38.95 -1.97 -19.33
CA THR A 217 -39.46 -2.70 -18.17
C THR A 217 -38.37 -3.51 -17.49
N LYS A 218 -37.51 -4.19 -18.26
CA LYS A 218 -36.40 -5.00 -17.75
C LYS A 218 -35.30 -4.18 -17.08
N LEU A 219 -35.02 -2.99 -17.61
CA LEU A 219 -34.06 -2.04 -17.05
C LEU A 219 -34.63 -1.25 -15.86
N GLY A 220 -35.95 -1.34 -15.62
CA GLY A 220 -36.62 -0.58 -14.57
C GLY A 220 -36.69 0.93 -14.86
N VAL A 221 -36.84 1.31 -16.13
CA VAL A 221 -36.92 2.71 -16.60
C VAL A 221 -38.24 2.96 -17.32
N ALA A 222 -38.64 4.23 -17.46
CA ALA A 222 -39.83 4.60 -18.22
C ALA A 222 -39.75 4.14 -19.69
N SER A 223 -40.89 3.83 -20.30
CA SER A 223 -40.95 3.34 -21.70
C SER A 223 -40.39 4.34 -22.72
N GLY A 224 -40.42 5.64 -22.43
CA GLY A 224 -39.80 6.69 -23.26
C GLY A 224 -38.29 6.86 -23.06
N SER A 225 -37.71 6.21 -22.05
CA SER A 225 -36.28 6.28 -21.73
C SER A 225 -35.43 5.38 -22.62
N VAL A 226 -36.04 4.42 -23.33
CA VAL A 226 -35.34 3.50 -24.25
C VAL A 226 -35.80 3.75 -25.67
N THR A 227 -34.87 4.05 -26.56
CA THR A 227 -35.13 4.23 -28.00
C THR A 227 -34.31 3.23 -28.80
N VAL A 228 -34.98 2.28 -29.45
CA VAL A 228 -34.34 1.35 -30.39
C VAL A 228 -34.30 2.00 -31.76
N ALA A 229 -33.11 2.08 -32.37
CA ALA A 229 -32.96 2.61 -33.71
C ALA A 229 -33.70 1.73 -34.71
N THR A 230 -34.39 2.37 -35.64
CA THR A 230 -35.24 1.70 -36.62
C THR A 230 -34.47 0.90 -37.64
N GLY A 231 -33.14 0.99 -37.75
CA GLY A 231 -32.33 0.29 -38.74
C GLY A 231 -31.05 -0.30 -38.14
N ALA A 232 -30.51 -1.31 -38.82
CA ALA A 232 -29.21 -1.87 -38.48
C ALA A 232 -28.07 -1.03 -39.09
N THR A 233 -26.92 -1.08 -38.45
CA THR A 233 -25.67 -0.42 -38.83
C THR A 233 -24.57 -1.46 -38.92
N GLN A 234 -23.52 -1.20 -39.70
CA GLN A 234 -22.41 -2.16 -39.86
C GLN A 234 -21.12 -1.63 -39.24
N ASP A 235 -20.30 -2.53 -38.69
CA ASP A 235 -18.93 -2.19 -38.30
C ASP A 235 -17.94 -2.38 -39.47
N SER A 236 -16.70 -1.92 -39.26
CA SER A 236 -15.59 -2.10 -40.20
C SER A 236 -15.18 -3.57 -40.45
N LYS A 237 -15.72 -4.53 -39.68
CA LYS A 237 -15.50 -5.98 -39.83
C LYS A 237 -16.67 -6.68 -40.55
N GLY A 238 -17.74 -5.95 -40.86
CA GLY A 238 -18.90 -6.45 -41.57
C GLY A 238 -20.05 -6.96 -40.69
N ASN A 239 -19.96 -6.85 -39.35
CA ASN A 239 -20.98 -7.27 -38.40
C ASN A 239 -22.10 -6.23 -38.28
N TRP A 240 -23.34 -6.69 -38.08
CA TRP A 240 -24.52 -5.82 -38.04
C TRP A 240 -24.97 -5.57 -36.59
N PHE A 241 -25.35 -4.33 -36.30
CA PHE A 241 -25.77 -3.89 -34.99
C PHE A 241 -27.00 -3.01 -35.05
N VAL A 242 -27.91 -3.17 -34.09
CA VAL A 242 -29.01 -2.25 -33.84
C VAL A 242 -28.61 -1.36 -32.67
N LYS A 243 -28.66 -0.04 -32.87
CA LYS A 243 -28.38 0.93 -31.82
C LYS A 243 -29.58 1.03 -30.87
N VAL A 244 -29.32 1.09 -29.58
CA VAL A 244 -30.31 1.34 -28.53
C VAL A 244 -29.80 2.49 -27.67
N ASP A 245 -30.57 3.57 -27.60
CA ASP A 245 -30.26 4.71 -26.75
C ASP A 245 -31.08 4.61 -25.46
N ILE A 246 -30.40 4.67 -24.31
CA ILE A 246 -31.00 4.61 -22.97
C ILE A 246 -30.73 5.93 -22.27
N THR A 247 -31.77 6.62 -21.82
CA THR A 247 -31.68 7.91 -21.12
C THR A 247 -32.23 7.78 -19.71
N ALA A 248 -31.42 8.04 -18.69
CA ALA A 248 -31.90 8.04 -17.31
C ALA A 248 -32.63 9.36 -17.01
N THR A 249 -33.94 9.35 -16.76
CA THR A 249 -34.72 10.59 -16.55
C THR A 249 -34.84 11.00 -15.08
N SER A 250 -34.53 10.10 -14.13
CA SER A 250 -34.58 10.36 -12.70
C SER A 250 -33.47 9.63 -11.93
N ALA A 251 -33.21 10.05 -10.69
CA ALA A 251 -32.23 9.38 -9.80
C ALA A 251 -32.63 7.92 -9.46
N THR A 252 -33.92 7.59 -9.49
CA THR A 252 -34.40 6.20 -9.31
C THR A 252 -34.04 5.34 -10.52
N GLU A 253 -34.20 5.89 -11.73
CA GLU A 253 -33.81 5.20 -12.97
C GLU A 253 -32.29 5.01 -13.06
N GLU A 254 -31.51 6.01 -12.65
CA GLU A 254 -30.04 5.90 -12.55
C GLU A 254 -29.63 4.74 -11.63
N ASN A 255 -30.25 4.62 -10.46
CA ASN A 255 -29.95 3.53 -9.52
C ASN A 255 -30.36 2.15 -10.08
N ASN A 256 -31.48 2.06 -10.81
CA ASN A 256 -31.91 0.83 -11.46
C ASN A 256 -30.96 0.42 -12.60
N LEU A 257 -30.48 1.40 -13.38
CA LEU A 257 -29.49 1.16 -14.44
C LEU A 257 -28.15 0.71 -13.86
N LYS A 258 -27.67 1.38 -12.80
CA LYS A 258 -26.46 0.99 -12.06
C LYS A 258 -26.56 -0.43 -11.49
N ALA A 259 -27.71 -0.79 -10.92
CA ALA A 259 -27.97 -2.15 -10.43
C ALA A 259 -27.92 -3.21 -11.54
N ASN A 260 -28.26 -2.80 -12.78
CA ASN A 260 -28.19 -3.64 -13.97
C ASN A 260 -26.83 -3.57 -14.70
N GLY A 261 -25.83 -2.89 -14.14
CA GLY A 261 -24.48 -2.80 -14.70
C GLY A 261 -24.28 -1.69 -15.75
N PHE A 262 -25.21 -0.73 -15.83
CA PHE A 262 -25.12 0.43 -16.74
C PHE A 262 -24.90 1.72 -15.94
N ASP A 263 -23.72 2.33 -16.08
CA ASP A 263 -23.43 3.63 -15.45
C ASP A 263 -23.88 4.78 -16.36
N ILE A 264 -25.16 5.14 -16.28
CA ILE A 264 -25.75 6.27 -17.01
C ILE A 264 -26.27 7.27 -15.98
N ALA A 265 -25.63 8.44 -15.92
CA ALA A 265 -26.05 9.52 -15.02
C ALA A 265 -27.43 10.07 -15.40
N SER A 266 -28.18 10.56 -14.41
CA SER A 266 -29.47 11.22 -14.68
C SER A 266 -29.29 12.41 -15.65
N GLY A 267 -30.12 12.42 -16.70
CA GLY A 267 -30.11 13.42 -17.77
C GLY A 267 -29.15 13.13 -18.92
N THR A 268 -28.38 12.04 -18.88
CA THR A 268 -27.50 11.64 -20.00
C THR A 268 -28.06 10.43 -20.75
N THR A 269 -27.74 10.36 -22.04
CA THR A 269 -28.09 9.23 -22.91
C THR A 269 -26.86 8.36 -23.12
N GLY A 270 -26.95 7.08 -22.73
CA GLY A 270 -25.99 6.05 -23.10
C GLY A 270 -26.41 5.35 -24.38
N SER A 271 -25.50 5.25 -25.36
CA SER A 271 -25.73 4.49 -26.58
C SER A 271 -25.16 3.07 -26.45
N PHE A 272 -26.00 2.09 -26.73
CA PHE A 272 -25.68 0.66 -26.72
C PHE A 272 -25.99 0.04 -28.08
N TYR A 273 -25.44 -1.15 -28.31
CA TYR A 273 -25.55 -1.88 -29.56
C TYR A 273 -25.88 -3.33 -29.29
N ILE A 274 -26.86 -3.84 -30.01
CA ILE A 274 -27.24 -5.26 -30.02
C ILE A 274 -26.74 -5.84 -31.34
N ALA A 275 -25.88 -6.84 -31.28
CA ALA A 275 -25.46 -7.57 -32.47
C ALA A 275 -26.64 -8.33 -33.07
N VAL A 276 -26.87 -8.16 -34.36
CA VAL A 276 -27.91 -8.88 -35.12
C VAL A 276 -27.26 -9.71 -36.22
N ASP A 277 -27.71 -10.96 -36.35
CA ASP A 277 -27.31 -11.81 -37.46
C ASP A 277 -28.17 -11.46 -38.68
N PRO A 278 -27.60 -11.05 -39.83
CA PRO A 278 -28.37 -10.78 -41.04
C PRO A 278 -29.35 -11.91 -41.40
N GLN A 279 -28.99 -13.17 -41.20
CA GLN A 279 -29.83 -14.32 -41.56
C GLN A 279 -31.07 -14.50 -40.68
N SER A 280 -31.09 -13.85 -39.51
CA SER A 280 -32.23 -13.87 -38.59
C SER A 280 -33.35 -12.90 -38.98
N ALA A 281 -33.12 -12.05 -39.99
CA ALA A 281 -34.12 -11.07 -40.42
C ALA A 281 -35.28 -11.73 -41.18
N ASP A 282 -36.49 -11.27 -40.89
CA ASP A 282 -37.67 -11.58 -41.69
C ASP A 282 -37.69 -10.69 -42.95
N THR A 283 -37.49 -11.32 -44.11
CA THR A 283 -37.53 -10.67 -45.43
C THR A 283 -38.87 -10.85 -46.15
N SER A 284 -39.85 -11.49 -45.50
CA SER A 284 -41.14 -11.87 -46.12
C SER A 284 -42.26 -10.85 -45.90
N THR A 285 -42.15 -10.01 -44.88
CA THR A 285 -43.24 -9.12 -44.43
C THR A 285 -43.35 -7.81 -45.20
N THR A 286 -42.22 -7.25 -45.67
CA THR A 286 -42.19 -6.02 -46.46
C THR A 286 -41.20 -6.15 -47.60
N THR A 287 -41.66 -5.97 -48.84
CA THR A 287 -40.81 -6.10 -50.03
C THR A 287 -39.61 -5.17 -49.95
N GLY A 288 -38.41 -5.73 -50.08
CA GLY A 288 -37.15 -4.98 -50.10
C GLY A 288 -36.63 -4.54 -48.72
N THR A 289 -37.23 -5.00 -47.62
CA THR A 289 -36.77 -4.68 -46.25
C THR A 289 -36.51 -5.96 -45.45
N ALA A 290 -35.36 -6.01 -44.75
CA ALA A 290 -35.04 -7.05 -43.78
C ALA A 290 -35.45 -6.60 -42.37
N ALA A 291 -36.43 -7.25 -41.76
CA ALA A 291 -36.98 -6.88 -40.46
C ALA A 291 -36.38 -7.72 -39.32
N PHE A 292 -35.72 -7.08 -38.36
CA PHE A 292 -35.21 -7.67 -37.13
C PHE A 292 -36.23 -7.48 -36.00
N LYS A 293 -36.66 -8.59 -35.40
CA LYS A 293 -37.45 -8.60 -34.15
C LYS A 293 -36.54 -8.96 -32.99
N LEU A 294 -36.37 -8.02 -32.06
CA LEU A 294 -35.51 -8.21 -30.90
C LEU A 294 -36.35 -8.70 -29.73
N ASP A 295 -36.12 -9.94 -29.28
CA ASP A 295 -36.73 -10.48 -28.05
C ASP A 295 -36.03 -9.91 -26.81
N THR A 296 -36.26 -8.63 -26.54
CA THR A 296 -35.67 -7.92 -25.40
C THR A 296 -36.19 -8.41 -24.05
N ALA A 297 -37.35 -9.07 -24.00
CA ALA A 297 -37.88 -9.72 -22.80
C ALA A 297 -36.96 -10.85 -22.31
N ASN A 298 -36.54 -11.75 -23.21
CA ASN A 298 -35.71 -12.91 -22.84
C ASN A 298 -34.20 -12.69 -23.04
N MET A 299 -33.80 -11.63 -23.75
CA MET A 299 -32.39 -11.33 -23.99
C MET A 299 -31.65 -10.93 -22.70
N SER A 300 -30.45 -11.48 -22.49
CA SER A 300 -29.57 -11.02 -21.39
C SER A 300 -29.17 -9.56 -21.61
N LEU A 301 -29.26 -8.74 -20.55
CA LEU A 301 -28.84 -7.33 -20.56
C LEU A 301 -27.37 -7.16 -20.96
N LYS A 302 -26.54 -8.18 -20.71
CA LYS A 302 -25.14 -8.24 -21.15
C LYS A 302 -24.94 -8.18 -22.68
N LYS A 303 -25.99 -8.43 -23.47
CA LYS A 303 -25.94 -8.29 -24.93
C LYS A 303 -26.05 -6.83 -25.41
N LEU A 304 -26.35 -5.88 -24.53
CA LEU A 304 -26.25 -4.46 -24.82
C LEU A 304 -24.80 -4.03 -24.64
N THR A 305 -24.11 -3.81 -25.75
CA THR A 305 -22.68 -3.48 -25.77
C THR A 305 -22.48 -1.98 -25.98
N SER A 306 -21.58 -1.33 -25.25
CA SER A 306 -21.30 0.12 -25.36
C SER A 306 -20.47 0.52 -26.60
N GLY A 307 -20.28 -0.40 -27.55
CA GLY A 307 -19.26 -0.32 -28.60
C GLY A 307 -17.93 -0.87 -28.12
N ALA A 308 -17.08 -1.34 -29.05
CA ALA A 308 -15.76 -1.84 -28.67
C ALA A 308 -14.82 -0.67 -28.38
N THR A 309 -14.03 -0.78 -27.32
CA THR A 309 -13.05 0.23 -26.91
C THR A 309 -12.13 0.58 -28.07
N SER A 310 -11.94 1.88 -28.34
CA SER A 310 -10.99 2.32 -29.37
C SER A 310 -9.57 1.89 -28.99
N SER A 311 -8.92 1.09 -29.84
CA SER A 311 -7.55 0.57 -29.59
C SER A 311 -7.42 -0.15 -28.23
N PRO A 312 -8.11 -1.29 -28.03
CA PRO A 312 -8.24 -1.91 -26.71
C PRO A 312 -6.89 -2.40 -26.15
N LEU A 313 -5.98 -2.85 -27.02
CA LEU A 313 -4.62 -3.23 -26.60
C LEU A 313 -3.81 -2.04 -26.06
N ALA A 314 -3.95 -0.86 -26.66
CA ALA A 314 -3.26 0.34 -26.19
C ALA A 314 -3.78 0.79 -24.81
N ALA A 315 -5.09 0.63 -24.56
CA ALA A 315 -5.68 0.89 -23.25
C ALA A 315 -5.10 -0.06 -22.18
N ILE A 316 -5.00 -1.36 -22.49
CA ILE A 316 -4.43 -2.34 -21.56
C ILE A 316 -2.93 -2.12 -21.35
N ASP A 317 -2.17 -1.84 -22.40
CA ASP A 317 -0.73 -1.54 -22.29
C ASP A 317 -0.49 -0.30 -21.42
N LYS A 318 -1.36 0.71 -21.51
CA LYS A 318 -1.33 1.89 -20.62
C LYS A 318 -1.66 1.52 -19.17
N ALA A 319 -2.64 0.64 -18.94
CA ALA A 319 -2.99 0.16 -17.60
C ALA A 319 -1.84 -0.64 -16.96
N ILE A 320 -1.24 -1.58 -17.71
CA ILE A 320 -0.06 -2.35 -17.27
C ILE A 320 1.08 -1.41 -16.93
N SER A 321 1.39 -0.44 -17.80
CA SER A 321 2.43 0.55 -17.55
C SER A 321 2.18 1.38 -16.28
N SER A 322 0.93 1.74 -15.99
CA SER A 322 0.56 2.44 -14.75
C SER A 322 0.85 1.59 -13.51
N VAL A 323 0.50 0.30 -13.54
CA VAL A 323 0.80 -0.65 -12.45
C VAL A 323 2.31 -0.82 -12.27
N ASP A 324 3.07 -0.94 -13.36
CA ASP A 324 4.53 -1.08 -13.31
C ASP A 324 5.23 0.15 -12.73
N VAL A 325 4.75 1.36 -13.03
CA VAL A 325 5.24 2.60 -12.40
C VAL A 325 5.02 2.57 -10.89
N GLN A 326 3.86 2.11 -10.43
CA GLN A 326 3.58 2.00 -9.01
C GLN A 326 4.46 0.96 -8.33
N ARG A 327 4.62 -0.23 -8.92
CA ARG A 327 5.54 -1.28 -8.44
C ARG A 327 6.98 -0.79 -8.37
N SER A 328 7.45 -0.10 -9.41
CA SER A 328 8.77 0.50 -9.46
C SER A 328 8.99 1.49 -8.31
N SER A 329 7.99 2.33 -8.02
CA SER A 329 8.05 3.27 -6.90
C SER A 329 8.15 2.57 -5.53
N LEU A 330 7.39 1.47 -5.33
CA LEU A 330 7.45 0.67 -4.11
C LEU A 330 8.79 -0.04 -3.96
N GLY A 331 9.36 -0.59 -5.04
CA GLY A 331 10.70 -1.18 -5.04
C GLY A 331 11.79 -0.15 -4.68
N ALA A 332 11.69 1.07 -5.21
CA ALA A 332 12.60 2.17 -4.84
C ALA A 332 12.47 2.52 -3.34
N ILE A 333 11.26 2.52 -2.80
CA ILE A 333 10.99 2.75 -1.39
C ILE A 333 11.57 1.63 -0.51
N GLN A 334 11.46 0.36 -0.91
CA GLN A 334 12.08 -0.77 -0.19
C GLN A 334 13.62 -0.61 -0.10
N ASN A 335 14.26 -0.21 -1.20
CA ASN A 335 15.70 0.08 -1.22
C ASN A 335 16.07 1.25 -0.30
N ARG A 336 15.22 2.29 -0.27
CA ARG A 336 15.39 3.45 0.60
C ARG A 336 15.25 3.07 2.08
N PHE A 337 14.27 2.25 2.45
CA PHE A 337 14.14 1.72 3.81
C PHE A 337 15.32 0.84 4.21
N THR A 338 15.78 -0.04 3.32
CA THR A 338 16.95 -0.91 3.59
C THR A 338 18.20 -0.06 3.86
N SER A 339 18.43 0.96 3.03
CA SER A 339 19.55 1.90 3.22
C SER A 339 19.42 2.69 4.52
N ALA A 340 18.20 3.14 4.85
CA ALA A 340 17.92 3.83 6.11
C ALA A 340 18.22 2.92 7.31
N ILE A 341 17.77 1.65 7.30
CA ILE A 341 18.04 0.67 8.36
C ILE A 341 19.54 0.46 8.55
N SER A 342 20.31 0.29 7.47
CA SER A 342 21.78 0.15 7.57
C SER A 342 22.42 1.38 8.21
N ASN A 343 21.99 2.59 7.83
CA ASN A 343 22.51 3.83 8.43
C ASN A 343 22.10 3.99 9.90
N LEU A 344 20.86 3.65 10.25
CA LEU A 344 20.36 3.66 11.62
C LEU A 344 21.16 2.71 12.51
N ASN A 345 21.41 1.48 12.05
CA ASN A 345 22.20 0.49 12.79
C ASN A 345 23.64 0.97 13.00
N ASN A 346 24.27 1.56 11.98
CA ASN A 346 25.61 2.16 12.13
C ASN A 346 25.60 3.29 13.17
N THR A 347 24.58 4.14 13.14
CA THR A 347 24.44 5.24 14.12
C THR A 347 24.21 4.71 15.53
N VAL A 348 23.38 3.69 15.69
CA VAL A 348 23.14 3.01 16.98
C VAL A 348 24.44 2.42 17.52
N ASN A 349 25.22 1.73 16.69
CA ASN A 349 26.51 1.16 17.10
C ASN A 349 27.50 2.25 17.54
N ASN A 350 27.67 3.29 16.71
CA ASN A 350 28.56 4.42 17.03
C ASN A 350 28.16 5.15 18.31
N LEU A 351 26.86 5.39 18.52
CA LEU A 351 26.34 6.01 19.74
C LEU A 351 26.49 5.09 20.96
N THR A 352 26.33 3.78 20.78
CA THR A 352 26.51 2.79 21.84
C THR A 352 27.96 2.75 22.29
N GLU A 353 28.92 2.75 21.35
CA GLU A 353 30.35 2.86 21.66
C GLU A 353 30.71 4.20 22.33
N ALA A 354 30.16 5.31 21.83
CA ALA A 354 30.36 6.62 22.44
C ALA A 354 29.81 6.68 23.86
N ARG A 355 28.64 6.09 24.11
CA ARG A 355 28.06 5.97 25.45
C ARG A 355 28.91 5.07 26.34
N SER A 356 29.40 3.94 25.83
CA SER A 356 30.28 3.02 26.56
C SER A 356 31.54 3.72 27.06
N ARG A 357 32.22 4.49 26.20
CA ARG A 357 33.40 5.29 26.60
C ARG A 357 33.13 6.34 27.69
N ILE A 358 31.88 6.80 27.81
CA ILE A 358 31.47 7.77 28.83
C ILE A 358 31.06 7.06 30.11
N GLN A 359 30.22 6.04 30.01
CA GLN A 359 29.48 5.49 31.13
C GLN A 359 30.08 4.21 31.70
N ASP A 360 30.73 3.38 30.88
CA ASP A 360 31.21 2.05 31.30
C ASP A 360 32.53 2.18 32.09
N ALA A 361 32.69 1.30 33.08
CA ALA A 361 33.90 1.21 33.87
C ALA A 361 34.90 0.23 33.24
N ASP A 362 36.18 0.61 33.26
CA ASP A 362 37.26 -0.34 33.01
C ASP A 362 37.49 -1.20 34.25
N TYR A 363 37.16 -2.48 34.13
CA TYR A 363 37.22 -3.46 35.21
C TYR A 363 38.62 -3.59 35.81
N ALA A 364 39.68 -3.54 34.99
CA ALA A 364 41.05 -3.66 35.48
C ALA A 364 41.43 -2.48 36.38
N THR A 365 41.01 -1.28 35.98
CA THR A 365 41.24 -0.05 36.74
C THR A 365 40.43 -0.05 38.04
N GLU A 366 39.16 -0.43 38.01
CA GLU A 366 38.32 -0.44 39.21
C GLU A 366 38.71 -1.54 40.22
N VAL A 367 39.12 -2.74 39.76
CA VAL A 367 39.68 -3.78 40.64
C VAL A 367 40.96 -3.30 41.32
N SER A 368 41.84 -2.60 40.60
CA SER A 368 43.06 -2.03 41.16
C SER A 368 42.75 -0.98 42.22
N ASN A 369 41.75 -0.12 41.98
CA ASN A 369 41.29 0.88 42.95
C ASN A 369 40.65 0.23 44.18
N MET A 370 39.83 -0.80 44.00
CA MET A 370 39.23 -1.58 45.09
C MET A 370 40.32 -2.23 45.96
N SER A 371 41.28 -2.91 45.35
CA SER A 371 42.39 -3.56 46.06
C SER A 371 43.22 -2.54 46.85
N ARG A 372 43.57 -1.41 46.23
CA ARG A 372 44.25 -0.30 46.92
C ARG A 372 43.45 0.21 48.12
N ALA A 373 42.14 0.42 47.96
CA ALA A 373 41.27 0.91 49.03
C ALA A 373 41.12 -0.11 50.17
N GLN A 374 41.05 -1.41 49.87
CA GLN A 374 41.05 -2.49 50.87
C GLN A 374 42.35 -2.52 51.68
N ILE A 375 43.50 -2.42 51.00
CA ILE A 375 44.82 -2.37 51.66
C ILE A 375 44.92 -1.14 52.56
N LEU A 376 44.48 0.04 52.08
CA LEU A 376 44.47 1.27 52.89
C LEU A 376 43.51 1.18 54.09
N GLN A 377 42.37 0.50 53.96
CA GLN A 377 41.46 0.26 55.07
C GLN A 377 42.11 -0.64 56.13
N GLN A 378 42.75 -1.75 55.72
CA GLN A 378 43.46 -2.65 56.63
C GLN A 378 44.64 -1.94 57.32
N ALA A 379 45.46 -1.21 56.56
CA ALA A 379 46.57 -0.42 57.10
C ALA A 379 46.07 0.68 58.05
N GLY A 380 45.01 1.40 57.68
CA GLY A 380 44.42 2.46 58.51
C GLY A 380 43.87 1.94 59.83
N THR A 381 43.23 0.76 59.86
CA THR A 381 42.76 0.16 61.11
C THR A 381 43.90 -0.27 62.02
N SER A 382 45.02 -0.76 61.45
CA SER A 382 46.24 -1.08 62.18
C SER A 382 46.89 0.17 62.78
N VAL A 383 47.05 1.24 61.98
CA VAL A 383 47.61 2.52 62.43
C VAL A 383 46.70 3.21 63.45
N LEU A 384 45.36 3.09 63.33
CA LEU A 384 44.42 3.62 64.31
C LEU A 384 44.56 2.91 65.66
N LYS A 385 44.74 1.58 65.65
CA LYS A 385 45.01 0.80 66.88
C LYS A 385 46.30 1.28 67.55
N GLN A 386 47.38 1.49 66.80
CA GLN A 386 48.64 2.03 67.33
C GLN A 386 48.49 3.48 67.83
N ALA A 387 47.82 4.34 67.06
CA ALA A 387 47.58 5.73 67.42
C ALA A 387 46.78 5.86 68.73
N ASN A 388 45.84 4.94 69.00
CA ASN A 388 45.07 4.90 70.24
C ASN A 388 45.85 4.35 71.45
N GLN A 389 46.98 3.67 71.26
CA GLN A 389 47.86 3.20 72.34
C GLN A 389 48.80 4.30 72.86
N VAL A 390 49.16 5.28 72.03
CA VAL A 390 50.10 6.37 72.40
C VAL A 390 49.67 7.16 73.66
N PRO A 391 48.38 7.55 73.83
CA PRO A 391 47.95 8.20 75.07
C PRO A 391 48.02 7.29 76.30
N GLN A 392 47.83 5.98 76.14
CA GLN A 392 47.89 5.01 77.24
C GLN A 392 49.33 4.84 77.75
N THR A 393 50.31 4.82 76.85
CA THR A 393 51.74 4.79 77.22
C THR A 393 52.21 6.06 77.91
N VAL A 394 51.55 7.20 77.66
CA VAL A 394 51.84 8.47 78.36
C VAL A 394 51.17 8.49 79.72
N LEU A 395 49.95 7.95 79.86
CA LEU A 395 49.28 7.78 81.15
C LEU A 395 50.06 6.85 82.10
N SER A 396 50.66 5.77 81.58
CA SER A 396 51.49 4.84 82.38
C SER A 396 52.82 5.44 82.85
N LEU A 397 53.23 6.60 82.32
CA LEU A 397 54.40 7.34 82.80
C LEU A 397 54.05 8.41 83.84
N LEU A 398 52.75 8.67 84.05
CA LEU A 398 52.21 9.63 85.02
C LEU A 398 51.62 8.95 86.28
N GLN A 399 51.42 7.63 86.23
CA GLN A 399 51.19 6.76 87.39
C GLN A 399 52.53 6.18 87.84
#